data_AF-A0A2V7ZZB6-F1
#
_entry.id   AF-A0A2V7ZZB6-F1
#
_cell.length_a   1.000
_cell.length_b   1.000
_cell.length_c   1.000
_cell.angle_alpha   90.00
_cell.angle_beta   90.00
_cell.angle_gamma   90.00
#
_symmetry.space_group_name_H-M   'P 1'
#
loop_
_entity.id
_entity.type
_entity.pdbx_description
1 polymer ?
#
loop_
_entity_poly.entity_id
_entity_poly.type
_entity_poly.pdbx_seq_one_letter_code
_entity_poly.pdbx_strand_id
1 'polypeptide(L)'
;MPVAKPKTDVIQGTLDMLILKTLSLEPMHGFGIARRVEHISRGVFKVNPGSLLVALQRLERAGWVDAEWQHTENARRARFYRLTRAGRKQLDVQTTDWTRRVEAITRLLKADG
;
A
#
# COMPACT_ATOMS: atom_id res chain seq x y z
N MET A 1 14.73 -19.57 -22.03
CA MET A 1 14.78 -19.44 -20.56
C MET A 1 13.83 -18.34 -20.13
N PRO A 2 12.94 -18.52 -19.14
CA PRO A 2 12.08 -17.44 -18.70
C PRO A 2 12.92 -16.39 -17.98
N VAL A 3 12.93 -15.17 -18.50
CA VAL A 3 13.58 -14.02 -17.87
C VAL A 3 12.92 -13.81 -16.51
N ALA A 4 13.70 -13.89 -15.43
CA ALA A 4 13.18 -13.68 -14.08
C ALA A 4 12.53 -12.29 -14.01
N LYS A 5 11.25 -12.23 -13.64
CA LYS A 5 10.55 -10.96 -13.44
C LYS A 5 11.29 -10.18 -12.35
N PRO A 6 11.70 -8.92 -12.59
CA PRO A 6 12.36 -8.12 -11.57
C PRO A 6 11.43 -8.01 -10.36
N LYS A 7 11.91 -8.44 -9.20
CA LYS A 7 11.22 -8.24 -7.93
C LYS A 7 11.47 -6.79 -7.54
N THR A 8 10.47 -5.93 -7.75
CA THR A 8 10.54 -4.56 -7.25
C THR A 8 10.17 -4.59 -5.78
N ASP A 9 11.18 -4.63 -4.91
CA ASP A 9 10.97 -4.42 -3.49
C ASP A 9 10.34 -3.04 -3.30
N VAL A 10 9.20 -3.01 -2.63
CA VAL A 10 8.43 -1.79 -2.46
C VAL A 10 9.22 -0.85 -1.54
N ILE A 11 9.65 0.29 -2.07
CA ILE A 11 10.29 1.36 -1.29
C ILE A 11 9.35 1.75 -0.13
N GLN A 12 9.90 1.92 1.06
CA GLN A 12 9.16 2.09 2.31
C GLN A 12 8.10 3.22 2.25
N GLY A 13 8.33 4.29 1.49
CA GLY A 13 7.35 5.37 1.26
C GLY A 13 6.25 5.04 0.25
N THR A 14 6.55 4.21 -0.75
CA THR A 14 5.57 3.72 -1.73
C THR A 14 4.63 2.71 -1.09
N LEU A 15 5.12 1.86 -0.19
CA LEU A 15 4.31 0.84 0.48
C LEU A 15 3.19 1.46 1.33
N ASP A 16 3.49 2.53 2.06
CA ASP A 16 2.50 3.24 2.88
C ASP A 16 1.36 3.80 2.02
N MET A 17 1.70 4.48 0.93
CA MET A 17 0.72 5.00 -0.01
C MET A 17 -0.14 3.90 -0.62
N LEU A 18 0.45 2.74 -0.97
CA LEU A 18 -0.28 1.59 -1.51
C LEU A 18 -1.25 1.01 -0.46
N ILE A 19 -0.83 0.87 0.80
CA ILE A 19 -1.70 0.40 1.89
C ILE A 19 -2.86 1.37 2.12
N LEU A 20 -2.58 2.67 2.23
CA LEU A 20 -3.62 3.69 2.40
C LEU A 20 -4.60 3.68 1.22
N LYS A 21 -4.11 3.55 -0.01
CA LYS A 21 -4.95 3.45 -1.20
C LYS A 21 -5.82 2.20 -1.17
N THR A 22 -5.27 1.05 -0.79
CA THR A 22 -6.04 -0.19 -0.64
C THR A 22 -7.15 -0.05 0.41
N LEU A 23 -6.84 0.49 1.59
CA LEU A 23 -7.81 0.69 2.67
C LEU A 23 -8.82 1.82 2.40
N SER A 24 -8.57 2.67 1.41
CA SER A 24 -9.54 3.67 0.95
C SER A 24 -10.75 3.04 0.26
N LEU A 25 -10.60 1.83 -0.28
CA LEU A 25 -11.67 1.10 -0.97
C LEU A 25 -12.60 0.42 0.04
N GLU A 26 -12.04 -0.27 1.01
CA GLU A 26 -12.77 -0.96 2.08
C GLU A 26 -11.83 -1.33 3.23
N PRO A 27 -12.33 -1.53 4.47
CA PRO A 27 -11.56 -2.11 5.56
C PRO A 27 -11.08 -3.52 5.23
N MET A 28 -9.82 -3.85 5.57
CA MET A 28 -9.23 -5.16 5.24
C MET A 28 -8.31 -5.66 6.35
N HIS A 29 -8.22 -6.98 6.51
CA HIS A 29 -7.15 -7.60 7.29
C HIS A 29 -5.82 -7.62 6.53
N GLY A 30 -4.70 -7.76 7.24
CA GLY A 30 -3.34 -7.65 6.67
C GLY A 30 -3.11 -8.51 5.42
N PHE A 31 -3.51 -9.78 5.43
CA PHE A 31 -3.40 -10.64 4.24
C PHE A 31 -4.21 -10.12 3.04
N GLY A 32 -5.41 -9.59 3.27
CA GLY A 32 -6.24 -8.99 2.23
C GLY A 32 -5.56 -7.78 1.59
N ILE A 33 -4.90 -6.93 2.40
CA ILE A 33 -4.13 -5.79 1.92
C ILE A 33 -3.01 -6.24 0.97
N ALA A 34 -2.18 -7.21 1.39
CA ALA A 34 -1.09 -7.73 0.56
C ALA A 34 -1.60 -8.28 -0.78
N ARG A 35 -2.66 -9.09 -0.75
CA ARG A 35 -3.30 -9.67 -1.93
C ARG A 35 -3.87 -8.62 -2.85
N ARG A 36 -4.51 -7.58 -2.30
CA ARG A 36 -5.12 -6.50 -3.08
C ARG A 36 -4.06 -5.64 -3.77
N VAL A 37 -2.95 -5.34 -3.10
CA VAL A 37 -1.81 -4.63 -3.71
C VAL A 37 -1.21 -5.43 -4.86
N GLU A 38 -0.97 -6.73 -4.65
CA GLU A 38 -0.44 -7.61 -5.71
C GLU A 38 -1.41 -7.70 -6.90
N HIS A 39 -2.70 -7.85 -6.64
CA HIS A 39 -3.73 -7.93 -7.69
C HIS A 39 -3.84 -6.64 -8.51
N ILE A 40 -3.98 -5.48 -7.86
CA ILE A 40 -4.11 -4.18 -8.55
C ILE A 40 -2.85 -3.86 -9.35
N SER A 41 -1.68 -4.17 -8.80
CA SER A 41 -0.40 -3.95 -9.49
C SER A 41 -0.05 -5.00 -10.54
N ARG A 42 -0.95 -5.96 -10.81
CA ARG A 42 -0.72 -7.08 -11.75
C ARG A 42 0.57 -7.86 -11.44
N GLY A 43 0.88 -8.02 -10.15
CA GLY A 43 2.05 -8.74 -9.67
C GLY A 43 3.38 -7.98 -9.76
N VAL A 44 3.36 -6.69 -10.12
CA VAL A 44 4.55 -5.82 -10.09
C VAL A 44 5.02 -5.59 -8.66
N PHE A 45 4.08 -5.31 -7.75
CA PHE A 45 4.38 -5.14 -6.33
C PHE A 45 4.00 -6.38 -5.55
N LYS A 46 5.01 -7.04 -4.98
CA LYS A 46 4.83 -8.13 -4.02
C LYS A 46 5.13 -7.62 -2.63
N VAL A 47 4.12 -7.71 -1.76
CA VAL A 47 4.25 -7.22 -0.40
C VAL A 47 4.77 -8.33 0.49
N ASN A 48 5.97 -8.14 1.04
CA ASN A 48 6.52 -9.03 2.07
C ASN A 48 5.70 -8.88 3.38
N PRO A 49 5.25 -9.98 4.01
CA PRO A 49 4.52 -9.93 5.28
C PRO A 49 5.21 -9.14 6.39
N GLY A 50 6.54 -9.24 6.52
CA GLY A 50 7.30 -8.51 7.53
C GLY A 50 7.25 -7.00 7.31
N SER A 51 7.50 -6.56 6.06
CA SER A 51 7.44 -5.14 5.69
C SER A 51 6.03 -4.58 5.86
N LEU A 52 5.00 -5.36 5.56
CA LEU A 52 3.61 -4.97 5.76
C LEU A 52 3.28 -4.75 7.23
N LEU A 53 3.72 -5.64 8.11
CA LEU A 53 3.46 -5.50 9.54
C LEU A 53 4.10 -4.23 10.10
N VAL A 54 5.35 -3.96 9.75
CA VAL A 54 6.08 -2.75 10.17
C VAL A 54 5.40 -1.50 9.61
N ALA A 55 4.95 -1.53 8.36
CA ALA A 55 4.21 -0.42 7.75
C ALA A 55 2.88 -0.18 8.47
N LEU A 56 2.07 -1.21 8.71
CA LEU A 56 0.79 -1.08 9.42
C LEU A 56 0.97 -0.51 10.83
N GLN A 57 1.98 -0.97 11.58
CA GLN A 57 2.31 -0.41 12.90
C GLN A 57 2.72 1.06 12.83
N ARG A 58 3.41 1.48 11.77
CA ARG A 58 3.77 2.90 11.55
C ARG A 58 2.52 3.73 11.21
N LEU A 59 1.67 3.26 10.31
CA LEU A 59 0.44 3.94 9.89
C LEU A 59 -0.55 4.08 11.05
N GLU A 60 -0.63 3.07 11.92
CA GLU A 60 -1.46 3.10 13.12
C GLU A 60 -0.93 4.11 14.13
N ARG A 61 0.38 4.12 14.41
CA ARG A 61 1.02 5.13 15.26
C ARG A 61 0.85 6.56 14.74
N ALA A 62 0.80 6.74 13.42
CA ALA A 62 0.55 8.03 12.78
C ALA A 62 -0.93 8.45 12.80
N GLY A 63 -1.85 7.58 13.28
CA GLY A 63 -3.29 7.83 13.27
C GLY A 63 -3.91 7.81 11.87
N TRP A 64 -3.22 7.25 10.87
CA TRP A 64 -3.72 7.17 9.49
C TRP A 64 -4.59 5.94 9.25
N VAL A 65 -4.42 4.90 10.05
CA VAL A 65 -5.29 3.72 10.07
C VAL A 65 -5.69 3.38 11.50
N ASP A 66 -6.93 2.93 11.67
CA ASP A 66 -7.39 2.29 12.90
C ASP A 66 -7.31 0.77 12.73
N ALA A 67 -7.13 0.04 13.82
CA ALA A 67 -7.08 -1.41 13.79
C ALA A 67 -8.01 -2.04 14.84
N GLU A 68 -8.84 -2.97 14.41
CA GLU A 68 -9.84 -3.64 15.24
C GLU A 68 -9.73 -5.16 15.07
N TRP A 69 -9.88 -5.89 16.18
CA TRP A 69 -9.98 -7.34 16.13
C TRP A 69 -11.41 -7.75 15.81
N GLN A 70 -11.60 -8.42 14.69
CA GLN A 70 -12.91 -8.96 14.29
C GLN A 70 -12.87 -10.48 14.22
N HIS A 71 -14.02 -11.10 14.49
CA HIS A 71 -14.20 -12.53 14.28
C HIS A 71 -14.39 -12.79 12.78
N THR A 72 -13.58 -13.68 12.23
CA THR A 72 -13.78 -14.17 10.86
C THR A 72 -14.74 -15.37 10.89
N GLU A 73 -15.32 -15.71 9.73
CA GLU A 73 -16.26 -16.82 9.56
C GLU A 73 -15.75 -18.16 10.12
N ASN A 74 -14.42 -18.35 10.16
CA ASN A 74 -13.78 -19.56 10.68
C ASN A 74 -13.41 -19.48 12.18
N ALA A 75 -14.09 -18.63 12.97
CA ALA A 75 -13.84 -18.40 14.40
C ALA A 75 -12.40 -17.94 14.75
N ARG A 76 -11.60 -17.56 13.74
CA ARG A 76 -10.26 -16.98 13.93
C ARG A 76 -10.38 -15.47 14.09
N ARG A 77 -9.74 -14.90 15.11
CA ARG A 77 -9.62 -13.44 15.24
C ARG A 77 -8.60 -12.94 14.22
N ALA A 78 -9.01 -11.98 13.40
CA ALA A 78 -8.11 -11.27 12.50
C ALA A 78 -8.14 -9.78 12.82
N ARG A 79 -6.99 -9.12 12.69
CA ARG A 79 -6.89 -7.68 12.85
C ARG A 79 -7.26 -7.02 11.52
N PHE A 80 -8.38 -6.33 11.51
CA PHE A 80 -8.86 -5.52 10.39
C PHE A 80 -8.38 -4.09 10.55
N TYR A 81 -7.99 -3.48 9.44
CA TYR A 81 -7.53 -2.11 9.39
C TYR A 81 -8.54 -1.27 8.61
N ARG A 82 -8.77 -0.05 9.07
CA ARG A 82 -9.66 0.91 8.42
C ARG A 82 -8.95 2.24 8.24
N LEU A 83 -9.16 2.87 7.09
CA LEU A 83 -8.62 4.19 6.82
C LEU A 83 -9.34 5.27 7.65
N THR A 84 -8.58 6.08 8.38
CA THR A 84 -9.12 7.21 9.16
C THR A 84 -9.34 8.44 8.28
N ARG A 85 -9.96 9.48 8.83
CA ARG A 85 -10.07 10.78 8.15
C ARG A 85 -8.68 11.42 7.92
N ALA A 86 -7.77 11.30 8.88
CA ALA A 86 -6.40 11.77 8.74
C ALA A 86 -5.65 10.97 7.66
N GLY A 87 -5.84 9.65 7.62
CA GLY A 87 -5.26 8.79 6.58
C GLY A 87 -5.75 9.12 5.17
N ARG A 88 -7.03 9.47 4.99
CA ARG A 88 -7.54 9.94 3.69
C ARG A 88 -6.84 11.23 3.23
N LYS A 89 -6.74 12.22 4.11
CA LYS A 89 -6.01 13.48 3.80
C LYS A 89 -4.56 13.20 3.43
N GLN A 90 -3.90 12.31 4.18
CA GLN A 90 -2.53 11.94 3.90
C GLN A 90 -2.37 11.24 2.54
N LEU A 91 -3.31 10.35 2.20
CA LEU A 91 -3.32 9.68 0.90
C LEU A 91 -3.45 10.69 -0.25
N ASP A 92 -4.31 11.72 -0.11
CA ASP A 92 -4.48 12.75 -1.13
C ASP A 92 -3.20 13.57 -1.35
N VAL A 93 -2.52 13.95 -0.26
CA VAL A 93 -1.21 14.63 -0.31
C VAL A 93 -0.17 13.75 -1.01
N GLN A 94 -0.01 12.50 -0.55
CA GLN A 94 0.98 11.58 -1.12
C GLN A 94 0.71 11.30 -2.61
N THR A 95 -0.56 11.15 -2.99
CA THR A 95 -0.95 10.90 -4.39
C THR A 95 -0.60 12.10 -5.26
N THR A 96 -0.89 13.31 -4.79
CA THR A 96 -0.58 14.55 -5.53
C THR A 96 0.92 14.70 -5.75
N ASP A 97 1.71 14.53 -4.68
CA ASP A 97 3.17 14.64 -4.75
C ASP A 97 3.82 13.53 -5.57
N TRP A 98 3.26 12.32 -5.53
CA TRP A 98 3.74 11.20 -6.33
C TRP A 98 3.48 11.43 -7.81
N THR A 99 2.27 11.82 -8.20
CA THR A 99 1.90 12.10 -9.60
C THR A 99 2.81 13.18 -10.19
N ARG A 100 3.01 14.30 -9.48
CA ARG A 100 3.91 15.37 -9.93
C ARG A 100 5.35 14.87 -10.19
N ARG A 101 5.86 13.99 -9.32
CA ARG A 101 7.21 13.41 -9.47
C ARG A 101 7.28 12.44 -10.65
N VAL A 102 6.29 11.56 -10.80
CA VAL A 102 6.23 10.61 -11.93
C VAL A 102 6.15 11.36 -13.25
N GLU A 103 5.36 12.43 -13.33
CA GLU A 103 5.28 13.26 -14.53
C GLU A 103 6.61 13.93 -14.85
N ALA A 104 7.30 14.48 -13.85
CA ALA A 104 8.61 15.11 -14.04
C ALA A 104 9.66 14.09 -14.55
N ILE A 105 9.73 12.91 -13.95
CA ILE A 105 10.61 11.82 -14.39
C ILE A 105 10.23 11.37 -15.80
N THR A 106 8.93 11.21 -16.09
CA THR A 106 8.45 10.80 -17.41
C THR A 106 8.83 11.81 -18.48
N ARG A 107 8.75 13.12 -18.18
CA ARG A 107 9.21 14.17 -19.09
C ARG A 107 10.72 14.09 -19.32
N LEU A 108 11.51 13.88 -18.27
CA LEU A 108 12.97 13.76 -18.38
C LEU A 108 13.39 12.52 -19.19
N LEU A 109 12.75 11.37 -18.96
CA LEU A 109 13.06 10.13 -19.69
C LEU A 109 12.62 10.16 -21.16
N LYS A 110 11.69 11.03 -21.52
CA LYS A 110 11.23 11.28 -22.90
C LYS A 110 11.91 12.49 -23.54
N ALA A 111 12.76 13.20 -22.80
CA ALA A 111 13.53 14.29 -23.36
C ALA A 111 14.63 13.66 -24.21
N ASP A 112 14.40 13.58 -25.52
CA ASP A 112 15.45 13.29 -26.48
C ASP A 112 16.43 14.47 -26.48
N GLY A 113 17.73 14.14 -26.49
CA GLY A 113 18.80 15.03 -26.93
C GLY A 113 19.11 14.76 -28.40
#